data_AF-A0A7S3MAB3-F1
#
_entry.id   AF-A0A7S3MAB3-F1
#
_cell.length_a   1.000
_cell.length_b   1.000
_cell.length_c   1.000
_cell.angle_alpha   90.00
_cell.angle_beta   90.00
_cell.angle_gamma   90.00
#
_symmetry.space_group_name_H-M   'P 1'
#
loop_
_entity.id
_entity.type
_entity.pdbx_description
1 polymer ?
#
loop_
_entity_poly.entity_id
_entity_poly.type
_entity_poly.pdbx_seq_one_letter_code
_entity_poly.pdbx_strand_id
1 'polypeptide(L)'
;VWDRYRMVAKDFTLQQSMLPLTRIWVECHERMARWFILMDHKMQAADDFISAGHGQQNGESLNNLLKTLHGYYFRSRVGADAATPSAPIDMPNKAEFVCYFVLFQLGNGGEVSKYLQQLPDEVLNSPQVRFAIEVWGALKTQNYAKYFRLLRTRATLLQACLMHRYM
;
A
#
# COMPACT_ATOMS: atom_id res chain seq x y z
N VAL A 1 8.79 -9.40 -18.27
CA VAL A 1 7.40 -8.96 -17.95
C VAL A 1 7.40 -7.87 -16.88
N TRP A 2 8.12 -8.03 -15.76
CA TRP A 2 8.24 -7.02 -14.70
C TRP A 2 8.59 -5.61 -15.21
N ASP A 3 9.61 -5.46 -16.08
CA ASP A 3 9.98 -4.17 -16.66
C ASP A 3 8.84 -3.46 -17.40
N ARG A 4 7.99 -4.23 -18.10
CA ARG A 4 6.85 -3.67 -18.83
C ARG A 4 5.84 -3.07 -17.86
N TYR A 5 5.54 -3.74 -16.75
CA TYR A 5 4.68 -3.20 -15.70
C TYR A 5 5.29 -1.98 -15.01
N ARG A 6 6.61 -1.98 -14.79
CA ARG A 6 7.33 -0.82 -14.24
C ARG A 6 7.27 0.39 -15.18
N MET A 7 7.42 0.19 -16.49
CA MET A 7 7.26 1.26 -17.49
C MET A 7 5.84 1.83 -17.47
N VAL A 8 4.81 0.97 -17.45
CA VAL A 8 3.41 1.42 -17.34
C VAL A 8 3.19 2.25 -16.07
N ALA A 9 3.66 1.78 -14.91
CA ALA A 9 3.51 2.52 -13.65
C ALA A 9 4.23 3.89 -13.67
N LYS A 10 5.36 3.98 -14.36
CA LYS A 10 6.06 5.26 -14.58
C LYS A 10 5.21 6.20 -15.44
N ASP A 11 4.61 5.72 -16.54
CA ASP A 11 3.76 6.54 -17.40
C ASP A 11 2.56 7.11 -16.63
N PHE A 12 1.90 6.30 -15.79
CA PHE A 12 0.81 6.76 -14.92
C PHE A 12 1.28 7.84 -13.92
N THR A 13 2.46 7.65 -13.33
CA THR A 13 3.04 8.62 -12.39
C THR A 13 3.32 9.96 -13.08
N LEU A 14 3.84 9.94 -14.31
CA LEU A 14 4.14 11.14 -15.11
C LEU A 14 2.87 11.91 -15.50
N GLN A 15 1.75 11.22 -15.68
CA GLN A 15 0.46 11.82 -16.08
C GLN A 15 -0.42 12.22 -14.89
N GLN A 16 0.01 12.00 -13.65
CA GLN A 16 -0.80 12.21 -12.44
C GLN A 16 -1.38 13.63 -12.28
N SER A 17 -0.70 14.66 -12.79
CA SER A 17 -1.17 16.06 -12.75
C SER A 17 -1.94 16.49 -14.00
N MET A 18 -1.92 15.69 -15.06
CA MET A 18 -2.48 16.03 -16.37
C MET A 18 -3.91 15.52 -16.53
N LEU A 19 -4.31 14.52 -15.76
CA LEU A 19 -5.60 13.84 -15.89
C LEU A 19 -6.48 14.08 -14.64
N PRO A 20 -7.81 14.23 -14.81
CA PRO A 20 -8.71 14.34 -13.68
C PRO A 20 -8.73 13.04 -12.88
N LEU A 21 -8.89 13.17 -11.56
CA LEU A 21 -9.04 12.01 -10.70
C LEU A 21 -10.38 11.34 -10.99
N THR A 22 -10.35 10.08 -11.42
CA THR A 22 -11.54 9.28 -11.70
C THR A 22 -11.47 7.95 -10.95
N ARG A 23 -12.60 7.26 -10.80
CA ARG A 23 -12.63 5.91 -10.20
C ARG A 23 -11.72 4.92 -10.93
N ILE A 24 -11.75 4.93 -12.27
CA ILE A 24 -10.91 4.07 -13.11
C ILE A 24 -9.43 4.35 -12.87
N TRP A 25 -9.06 5.63 -12.74
CA TRP A 25 -7.69 6.04 -12.47
C TRP A 25 -7.16 5.47 -11.14
N VAL A 26 -7.97 5.55 -10.08
CA VAL A 26 -7.66 4.98 -8.77
C VAL A 26 -7.52 3.47 -8.88
N GLU A 27 -8.48 2.79 -9.51
CA GLU A 27 -8.46 1.34 -9.67
C GLU A 27 -7.22 0.84 -10.42
N CYS A 28 -6.75 1.56 -11.44
CA CYS A 28 -5.50 1.26 -12.12
C CYS A 28 -4.30 1.28 -11.14
N HIS A 29 -4.21 2.29 -10.29
CA HIS A 29 -3.15 2.40 -9.28
C HIS A 29 -3.23 1.27 -8.25
N GLU A 30 -4.44 0.94 -7.81
CA GLU A 30 -4.70 -0.15 -6.89
C GLU A 30 -4.25 -1.51 -7.47
N ARG A 31 -4.63 -1.79 -8.72
CA ARG A 31 -4.22 -3.02 -9.42
C ARG A 31 -2.71 -3.09 -9.61
N MET A 32 -2.05 -1.99 -9.97
CA MET A 32 -0.60 -1.93 -10.06
C MET A 32 0.05 -2.22 -8.71
N ALA A 33 -0.39 -1.58 -7.62
CA ALA A 33 0.17 -1.82 -6.29
C ALA A 33 0.02 -3.28 -5.84
N ARG A 34 -1.16 -3.91 -6.04
CA ARG A 34 -1.37 -5.34 -5.77
C ARG A 34 -0.41 -6.23 -6.57
N TRP A 35 -0.18 -5.89 -7.84
CA TRP A 35 0.78 -6.60 -8.69
C TRP A 35 2.21 -6.48 -8.17
N PHE A 36 2.66 -5.28 -7.80
CA PHE A 36 4.00 -5.05 -7.27
C PHE A 36 4.25 -5.82 -5.95
N ILE A 37 3.23 -5.93 -5.08
CA ILE A 37 3.29 -6.75 -3.86
C ILE A 37 3.51 -8.24 -4.22
N LEU A 38 2.72 -8.76 -5.15
CA LEU A 38 2.79 -10.16 -5.55
C LEU A 38 4.11 -10.49 -6.26
N MET A 39 4.55 -9.61 -7.17
CA MET A 39 5.80 -9.79 -7.92
C MET A 39 7.01 -9.85 -7.00
N ASP A 40 7.05 -8.98 -5.98
CA ASP A 40 8.13 -8.98 -5.01
C ASP A 40 8.31 -10.35 -4.35
N HIS A 41 7.21 -10.90 -3.81
CA HIS A 41 7.22 -12.19 -3.16
C HIS A 41 7.52 -13.35 -4.13
N LYS A 42 7.03 -13.28 -5.36
CA LYS A 42 7.26 -14.32 -6.37
C LYS A 42 8.68 -14.34 -6.90
N MET A 43 9.34 -13.18 -7.00
CA MET A 43 10.66 -13.05 -7.61
C MET A 43 11.79 -12.95 -6.59
N GLN A 44 11.49 -12.95 -5.28
CA GLN A 44 12.48 -12.78 -4.22
C GLN A 44 13.67 -13.76 -4.25
N ALA A 45 13.51 -14.93 -4.87
CA ALA A 45 14.56 -15.95 -4.99
C ALA A 45 15.17 -16.06 -6.40
N ALA A 46 14.81 -15.18 -7.33
CA ALA A 46 15.37 -15.17 -8.68
C ALA A 46 16.69 -14.39 -8.70
N ASP A 47 17.76 -15.02 -9.19
CA ASP A 47 19.11 -14.43 -9.20
C ASP A 47 19.17 -13.09 -9.93
N ASP A 48 18.50 -12.96 -11.08
CA ASP A 48 18.43 -11.70 -11.83
C ASP A 48 17.71 -10.59 -11.03
N PHE A 49 16.69 -10.95 -10.24
CA PHE A 49 15.91 -9.98 -9.46
C PHE A 49 16.73 -9.37 -8.32
N ILE A 50 17.64 -10.17 -7.75
CA ILE A 50 18.57 -9.76 -6.70
C ILE A 50 19.76 -9.02 -7.31
N SER A 51 20.44 -9.64 -8.26
CA SER A 51 21.72 -9.16 -8.83
C SER A 51 21.57 -7.88 -9.65
N ALA A 52 20.46 -7.70 -10.37
CA ALA A 52 20.19 -6.48 -11.15
C ALA A 52 19.48 -5.39 -10.34
N GLY A 53 19.29 -5.57 -9.02
CA GLY A 53 18.65 -4.57 -8.14
C GLY A 53 17.16 -4.35 -8.42
N HIS A 54 16.49 -5.28 -9.12
CA HIS A 54 15.07 -5.18 -9.44
C HIS A 54 14.19 -5.20 -8.19
N GLY A 55 14.58 -5.90 -7.12
CA GLY A 55 13.88 -5.87 -5.83
C GLY A 55 13.78 -4.48 -5.21
N GLN A 56 14.87 -3.71 -5.22
CA GLN A 56 14.87 -2.34 -4.72
C GLN A 56 13.96 -1.46 -5.58
N GLN A 57 14.12 -1.55 -6.90
CA GLN A 57 13.31 -0.80 -7.86
C GLN A 57 11.80 -1.12 -7.73
N ASN A 58 11.46 -2.38 -7.45
CA ASN A 58 10.10 -2.85 -7.21
C ASN A 58 9.52 -2.20 -5.94
N GLY A 59 10.30 -2.19 -4.85
CA GLY A 59 9.93 -1.54 -3.60
C GLY A 59 9.72 -0.03 -3.75
N GLU A 60 10.58 0.66 -4.51
CA GLU A 60 10.42 2.09 -4.81
C GLU A 60 9.13 2.37 -5.60
N SER A 61 8.86 1.58 -6.64
CA SER A 61 7.61 1.68 -7.42
C SER A 61 6.38 1.46 -6.55
N LEU A 62 6.39 0.44 -5.69
CA LEU A 62 5.29 0.16 -4.76
C LEU A 62 5.09 1.30 -3.76
N ASN A 63 6.16 1.82 -3.16
CA ASN A 63 6.09 2.93 -2.22
C ASN A 63 5.46 4.18 -2.85
N ASN A 64 5.89 4.52 -4.07
CA ASN A 64 5.35 5.65 -4.82
C ASN A 64 3.86 5.47 -5.10
N LEU A 65 3.44 4.28 -5.55
CA LEU A 65 2.03 3.97 -5.78
C LEU A 65 1.19 4.09 -4.51
N LEU A 66 1.66 3.56 -3.37
CA LEU A 66 0.93 3.64 -2.11
C LEU A 66 0.81 5.09 -1.59
N LYS A 67 1.87 5.91 -1.73
CA LYS A 67 1.82 7.33 -1.40
C LYS A 67 0.85 8.09 -2.31
N THR A 68 0.86 7.80 -3.60
CA THR A 68 -0.06 8.38 -4.57
C THR A 68 -1.51 8.02 -4.27
N LEU A 69 -1.80 6.74 -3.98
CA LEU A 69 -3.12 6.27 -3.55
C LEU A 69 -3.58 6.97 -2.27
N HIS A 70 -2.72 7.12 -1.27
CA HIS A 70 -3.04 7.89 -0.06
C HIS A 70 -3.43 9.33 -0.40
N GLY A 71 -2.67 9.98 -1.29
CA GLY A 71 -2.99 11.31 -1.79
C GLY A 71 -4.38 11.39 -2.44
N TYR A 72 -4.77 10.38 -3.21
CA TYR A 72 -6.12 10.31 -3.82
C TYR A 72 -7.21 10.17 -2.76
N TYR A 73 -7.03 9.27 -1.80
CA TYR A 73 -8.00 9.07 -0.71
C TYR A 73 -8.14 10.29 0.20
N PHE A 74 -7.06 11.08 0.36
CA PHE A 74 -7.10 12.33 1.10
C PHE A 74 -7.78 13.45 0.31
N ARG A 75 -7.46 13.62 -0.98
CA ARG A 75 -8.08 14.65 -1.84
C ARG A 75 -9.57 14.44 -2.04
N SER A 76 -10.03 13.20 -2.17
CA SER A 76 -11.46 12.89 -2.29
C SER A 76 -12.26 13.32 -1.05
N ARG A 77 -11.61 13.39 0.12
CA ARG A 77 -12.23 13.92 1.35
C ARG A 77 -12.34 15.44 1.27
N VAL A 78 -11.25 16.13 0.95
CA VAL A 78 -11.23 17.61 0.90
C VAL A 78 -12.13 18.17 -0.20
N GLY A 79 -12.24 17.47 -1.34
CA GLY A 79 -13.14 17.87 -2.43
C GLY A 79 -14.63 17.77 -2.09
N ALA A 80 -15.01 17.00 -1.06
CA ALA A 80 -16.36 16.98 -0.52
C ALA A 80 -16.65 18.22 0.36
N ASP A 81 -15.61 18.85 0.92
CA ASP A 81 -15.69 20.02 1.81
C ASP A 81 -15.46 21.35 1.08
N ALA A 82 -15.12 21.33 -0.22
CA ALA A 82 -14.80 22.51 -1.02
C ALA A 82 -16.03 23.11 -1.74
N ALA A 83 -16.04 24.43 -1.91
CA ALA A 83 -17.11 25.24 -2.51
C ALA A 83 -17.52 24.88 -3.96
N THR A 84 -16.83 23.93 -4.60
CA THR A 84 -17.18 23.37 -5.90
C THR A 84 -17.40 21.86 -5.72
N PRO A 85 -18.64 21.40 -5.54
CA PRO A 85 -18.92 20.00 -5.21
C PRO A 85 -18.74 19.13 -6.45
N SER A 86 -17.53 18.64 -6.68
CA SER A 86 -17.36 17.43 -7.49
C SER A 86 -17.89 16.26 -6.66
N ALA A 87 -18.76 15.44 -7.24
CA ALA A 87 -19.34 14.29 -6.53
C ALA A 87 -18.22 13.41 -5.92
N PRO A 88 -18.36 12.96 -4.66
CA PRO A 88 -17.34 12.13 -4.03
C PRO A 88 -17.14 10.86 -4.84
N ILE A 89 -15.88 10.55 -5.15
CA ILE A 89 -15.52 9.32 -5.87
C ILE A 89 -15.59 8.17 -4.87
N ASP A 90 -16.43 7.18 -5.17
CA ASP A 90 -16.47 5.95 -4.38
C ASP A 90 -15.14 5.19 -4.47
N MET A 91 -14.51 4.97 -3.31
CA MET A 91 -13.17 4.40 -3.16
C MET A 91 -13.20 3.29 -2.09
N PRO A 92 -13.88 2.14 -2.36
CA PRO A 92 -14.16 1.11 -1.36
C PRO A 92 -12.89 0.42 -0.83
N ASN A 93 -11.79 0.43 -1.60
CA ASN A 93 -10.56 -0.26 -1.24
C ASN A 93 -9.61 0.59 -0.38
N LYS A 94 -10.02 1.80 0.03
CA LYS A 94 -9.19 2.69 0.87
C LYS A 94 -8.57 1.98 2.07
N ALA A 95 -9.37 1.24 2.83
CA ALA A 95 -8.91 0.50 4.02
C ALA A 95 -7.85 -0.58 3.69
N GLU A 96 -8.00 -1.24 2.53
CA GLU A 96 -7.05 -2.24 2.05
C GLU A 96 -5.67 -1.60 1.77
N PHE A 97 -5.63 -0.46 1.08
CA PHE A 97 -4.37 0.18 0.71
C PHE A 97 -3.71 0.92 1.88
N VAL A 98 -4.48 1.43 2.83
CA VAL A 98 -3.96 1.90 4.12
C VAL A 98 -3.30 0.76 4.88
N CYS A 99 -3.94 -0.42 4.92
CA CYS A 99 -3.36 -1.63 5.50
C CYS A 99 -2.03 -2.01 4.82
N TYR A 100 -1.99 -2.02 3.48
CA TYR A 100 -0.75 -2.30 2.74
C TYR A 100 0.35 -1.29 3.00
N PHE A 101 0.05 0.00 3.10
CA PHE A 101 1.05 1.01 3.44
C PHE A 101 1.67 0.76 4.81
N VAL A 102 0.85 0.48 5.83
CA VAL A 102 1.33 0.17 7.18
C VAL A 102 2.20 -1.09 7.19
N LEU A 103 1.77 -2.15 6.51
CA LEU A 103 2.52 -3.41 6.43
C LEU A 103 3.81 -3.27 5.61
N PHE A 104 3.83 -2.46 4.55
CA PHE A 104 5.01 -2.18 3.74
C PHE A 104 6.06 -1.33 4.48
N GLN A 105 5.64 -0.63 5.54
CA GLN A 105 6.49 0.31 6.28
C GLN A 105 6.82 -0.18 7.70
N LEU A 106 6.61 -1.47 8.01
CA LEU A 106 6.84 -2.03 9.36
C LEU A 106 8.25 -1.76 9.90
N GLY A 107 9.26 -1.75 9.01
CA GLY A 107 10.66 -1.44 9.36
C GLY A 107 10.93 0.04 9.67
N ASN A 108 9.97 0.94 9.43
CA ASN A 108 10.09 2.37 9.72
C ASN A 108 8.90 2.82 10.58
N GLY A 109 8.97 2.51 11.87
CA GLY A 109 7.91 2.82 12.84
C GLY A 109 7.60 4.31 12.96
N GLY A 110 8.55 5.19 12.64
CA GLY A 110 8.32 6.64 12.62
C GLY A 110 7.33 7.05 11.53
N GLU A 111 7.50 6.53 10.31
CA GLU A 111 6.57 6.80 9.20
C GLU A 111 5.19 6.17 9.43
N VAL A 112 5.13 4.94 9.98
CA VAL A 112 3.85 4.32 10.36
C VAL A 112 3.10 5.17 11.38
N SER A 113 3.79 5.65 12.42
CA SER A 113 3.15 6.44 13.49
C SER A 113 2.58 7.75 12.95
N LYS A 114 3.35 8.48 12.15
CA LYS A 114 2.90 9.73 11.50
C LYS A 114 1.72 9.49 10.58
N TYR A 115 1.75 8.40 9.82
CA TYR A 115 0.69 8.06 8.87
C TYR A 115 -0.63 7.76 9.60
N LEU A 116 -0.59 6.91 10.63
CA LEU A 116 -1.79 6.56 11.40
C LEU A 116 -2.45 7.76 12.08
N GLN A 117 -1.66 8.75 12.53
CA GLN A 117 -2.18 9.98 13.14
C GLN A 117 -2.99 10.86 12.19
N GLN A 118 -2.79 10.74 10.87
CA GLN A 118 -3.50 11.55 9.86
C GLN A 118 -4.81 10.92 9.40
N LEU A 119 -5.06 9.66 9.75
CA LEU A 119 -6.22 8.92 9.28
C LEU A 119 -7.46 9.23 10.12
N PRO A 120 -8.65 9.29 9.51
CA PRO A 120 -9.90 9.44 10.25
C PRO A 120 -10.25 8.14 11.00
N ASP A 121 -11.00 8.27 12.10
CA ASP A 121 -11.38 7.16 12.96
C ASP A 121 -12.10 6.04 12.22
N GLU A 122 -12.94 6.37 11.24
CA GLU A 122 -13.66 5.38 10.40
C GLU A 122 -12.69 4.42 9.70
N VAL A 123 -11.57 4.94 9.19
CA VAL A 123 -10.55 4.17 8.49
C VAL A 123 -9.70 3.39 9.50
N LEU A 124 -9.34 4.01 10.62
CA LEU A 124 -8.60 3.36 11.70
C LEU A 124 -9.35 2.16 12.30
N ASN A 125 -10.67 2.26 12.38
CA ASN A 125 -11.54 1.23 12.93
C ASN A 125 -11.86 0.10 11.92
N SER A 126 -11.49 0.26 10.65
CA SER A 126 -11.68 -0.78 9.62
C SER A 126 -10.90 -2.06 9.95
N PRO A 127 -11.42 -3.25 9.59
CA PRO A 127 -10.78 -4.52 9.97
C PRO A 127 -9.40 -4.69 9.33
N GLN A 128 -9.18 -4.18 8.12
CA GLN A 128 -7.90 -4.24 7.41
C GLN A 128 -6.83 -3.41 8.14
N VAL A 129 -7.18 -2.19 8.57
CA VAL A 129 -6.24 -1.28 9.24
C VAL A 129 -5.96 -1.74 10.66
N ARG A 130 -6.98 -2.21 11.39
CA ARG A 130 -6.80 -2.84 12.72
C ARG A 130 -5.86 -4.03 12.66
N PHE A 131 -6.00 -4.90 11.66
CA PHE A 131 -5.07 -6.01 11.45
C PHE A 131 -3.62 -5.50 11.28
N ALA A 132 -3.39 -4.48 10.45
CA ALA A 132 -2.06 -3.93 10.24
C ALA A 132 -1.46 -3.30 11.52
N ILE A 133 -2.29 -2.60 12.32
CA ILE A 133 -1.89 -2.05 13.62
C ILE A 133 -1.52 -3.17 14.60
N GLU A 134 -2.27 -4.27 14.64
CA GLU A 134 -1.94 -5.43 15.47
C GLU A 134 -0.61 -6.08 15.08
N VAL A 135 -0.34 -6.21 13.77
CA VAL A 135 0.93 -6.72 13.25
C VAL A 135 2.08 -5.78 13.59
N TRP A 136 1.90 -4.48 13.39
CA TRP A 136 2.89 -3.46 13.73
C TRP A 136 3.21 -3.45 15.23
N GLY A 137 2.18 -3.52 16.08
CA GLY A 137 2.33 -3.62 17.53
C GLY A 137 3.06 -4.90 17.96
N ALA A 138 2.76 -6.04 17.32
CA ALA A 138 3.46 -7.30 17.59
C ALA A 138 4.95 -7.19 17.26
N LEU A 139 5.31 -6.59 16.11
CA LEU A 139 6.71 -6.40 15.74
C LEU A 139 7.43 -5.41 16.67
N LYS A 140 6.79 -4.27 16.98
CA LYS A 140 7.34 -3.23 17.88
C LYS A 140 7.61 -3.76 19.29
N THR A 141 6.80 -4.70 19.77
CA THR A 141 6.94 -5.34 21.09
C THR A 141 7.75 -6.64 21.04
N GLN A 142 8.36 -6.98 19.89
CA GLN A 142 9.09 -8.23 19.67
C GLN A 142 8.27 -9.50 19.97
N ASN A 143 6.94 -9.42 19.85
CA ASN A 143 6.05 -10.55 20.05
C ASN A 143 5.91 -11.36 18.75
N TYR A 144 6.98 -12.08 18.39
CA TYR A 144 7.04 -12.88 17.17
C TYR A 144 6.00 -14.01 17.16
N ALA A 145 5.67 -14.59 18.33
CA ALA A 145 4.60 -15.58 18.44
C ALA A 145 3.24 -15.03 18.00
N LYS A 146 2.90 -13.80 18.39
CA LYS A 146 1.70 -13.11 17.90
C LYS A 146 1.82 -12.78 16.41
N TYR A 147 2.97 -12.30 15.96
CA TYR A 147 3.21 -11.97 14.55
C TYR A 147 2.94 -13.17 13.63
N PHE A 148 3.57 -14.32 13.89
CA PHE A 148 3.37 -15.54 13.09
C PHE A 148 1.96 -16.13 13.24
N ARG A 149 1.32 -15.96 14.40
CA ARG A 149 -0.10 -16.33 14.57
C ARG A 149 -1.01 -15.49 13.68
N LEU A 150 -0.81 -14.18 13.64
CA LEU A 150 -1.57 -13.27 12.77
C LEU A 150 -1.36 -13.60 11.29
N LEU A 151 -0.11 -13.85 10.89
CA LEU A 151 0.24 -14.29 9.55
C LEU A 151 -0.54 -15.56 9.14
N ARG A 152 -0.51 -16.60 9.98
CA ARG A 152 -1.07 -17.92 9.62
C ARG A 152 -2.60 -17.95 9.62
N THR A 153 -3.24 -17.15 10.49
CA THR A 153 -4.67 -17.30 10.77
C THR A 153 -5.56 -16.22 10.17
N ARG A 154 -5.02 -15.02 9.92
CA ARG A 154 -5.82 -13.83 9.54
C ARG A 154 -5.33 -13.12 8.29
N ALA A 155 -4.07 -13.28 7.90
CA ALA A 155 -3.53 -12.55 6.76
C ALA A 155 -4.14 -13.05 5.44
N THR A 156 -4.60 -12.12 4.61
CA THR A 156 -4.84 -12.37 3.19
C THR A 156 -3.52 -12.57 2.46
N LEU A 157 -3.57 -13.11 1.24
CA LEU A 157 -2.36 -13.39 0.44
C LEU A 157 -1.41 -12.19 0.34
N LEU A 158 -1.92 -11.01 -0.04
CA LEU A 158 -1.07 -9.83 -0.24
C LEU A 158 -0.55 -9.25 1.10
N GLN A 159 -1.34 -9.33 2.17
CA GLN A 159 -0.87 -8.99 3.51
C GLN A 159 0.27 -9.92 3.95
N ALA A 160 0.12 -11.23 3.69
CA ALA A 160 1.15 -12.22 4.00
C ALA A 160 2.43 -11.98 3.18
N CYS A 161 2.32 -11.63 1.89
CA CYS A 161 3.47 -11.24 1.06
C CYS A 161 4.22 -10.04 1.64
N LEU A 162 3.51 -9.00 2.08
CA LEU A 162 4.12 -7.82 2.71
C LEU A 162 4.79 -8.15 4.04
N MET A 163 4.16 -8.99 4.85
CA MET A 163 4.72 -9.47 6.12
C MET A 163 6.00 -10.29 5.91
N HIS A 164 6.02 -11.18 4.90
CA HIS A 164 7.16 -12.04 4.59
C HIS A 164 8.47 -11.26 4.32
N ARG A 165 8.39 -9.99 3.91
CA ARG A 165 9.56 -9.13 3.69
C ARG A 165 10.40 -8.86 4.94
N TYR A 166 9.87 -9.15 6.12
CA TYR A 166 10.49 -8.87 7.42
C TYR A 166 10.86 -10.14 8.20
N MET A 167 10.83 -11.29 7.54
CA MET A 167 11.28 -12.58 8.07
C MET A 167 12.74 -12.82 7.67
#